data_AF-A0A524BFC6-F1
#
_entry.id   AF-A0A524BFC6-F1
#
_cell.length_a   1.000
_cell.length_b   1.000
_cell.length_c   1.000
_cell.angle_alpha   90.00
_cell.angle_beta   90.00
_cell.angle_gamma   90.00
#
_symmetry.space_group_name_H-M   'P 1'
#
loop_
_entity.id
_entity.type
_entity.pdbx_description
1 polymer ?
#
loop_
_entity_poly.entity_id
_entity_poly.type
_entity_poly.pdbx_seq_one_letter_code
_entity_poly.pdbx_strand_id
1 'polypeptide(L)'
;MNKLNINVIAVSVVLAFSTAAMAEGMAKADYKAAKDKIGAEYKAAHANCAALSGNASDVCKADAKGKERVAEAELKAAYEPTQKHTYEARVAKAEADYDVAVEKCDDLAGNAKDVCVKEAKAALTSAKADAKAKMKASEANAKAAEKSADARSDASRKGADARKDAAEDKSDAQYTVAKEKCDTYSGAAKDTCLSQAKARFNK
;
A
#
# COMPACT_ATOMS: atom_id res chain seq x y z
N MET A 1 -11.27 -4.08 40.78
CA MET A 1 -12.08 -2.85 40.85
C MET A 1 -11.21 -1.72 41.38
N ASN A 2 -10.52 -0.98 40.49
CA ASN A 2 -9.80 0.24 40.87
C ASN A 2 -10.36 1.39 40.04
N LYS A 3 -10.78 2.44 40.75
CA LYS A 3 -11.65 3.53 40.28
C LYS A 3 -10.86 4.57 39.48
N LEU A 4 -11.45 4.97 38.36
CA LEU A 4 -11.06 6.11 37.53
C LEU A 4 -11.40 7.42 38.25
N ASN A 5 -10.40 8.29 38.43
CA ASN A 5 -10.60 9.69 38.82
C ASN A 5 -10.48 10.57 37.57
N ILE A 6 -11.63 10.92 37.01
CA ILE A 6 -11.79 11.85 35.89
C ILE A 6 -11.86 13.26 36.47
N ASN A 7 -10.76 14.02 36.37
CA ASN A 7 -10.78 15.47 36.56
C ASN A 7 -10.80 16.13 35.18
N VAL A 8 -12.00 16.45 34.72
CA VAL A 8 -12.24 17.29 33.53
C VAL A 8 -11.98 18.75 33.93
N ILE A 9 -10.95 19.35 33.36
CA ILE A 9 -10.81 20.81 33.27
C ILE A 9 -10.77 21.14 31.78
N ALA A 10 -11.92 21.57 31.26
CA ALA A 10 -12.06 22.08 29.91
C ALA A 10 -11.54 23.53 29.87
N VAL A 11 -10.35 23.72 29.30
CA VAL A 11 -9.88 25.05 28.88
C VAL A 11 -10.05 25.14 27.37
N SER A 12 -11.14 25.80 26.95
CA SER A 12 -11.42 26.13 25.57
C SER A 12 -10.58 27.35 25.15
N VAL A 13 -9.40 27.11 24.56
CA VAL A 13 -8.68 28.14 23.78
C VAL A 13 -9.31 28.19 22.39
N VAL A 14 -10.14 29.20 22.17
CA VAL A 14 -10.65 29.55 20.83
C VAL A 14 -9.48 30.17 20.06
N LEU A 15 -8.78 29.34 19.27
CA LEU A 15 -7.93 29.83 18.19
C LEU A 15 -8.84 30.35 17.08
N ALA A 16 -8.95 31.67 16.97
CA ALA A 16 -9.49 32.33 15.79
C ALA A 16 -8.56 32.01 14.61
N PHE A 17 -8.88 30.96 13.85
CA PHE A 17 -8.24 30.70 12.57
C PHE A 17 -8.79 31.69 11.54
N SER A 18 -8.04 32.76 11.36
CA SER A 18 -8.11 33.62 10.18
C SER A 18 -7.99 32.75 8.94
N THR A 19 -9.06 32.63 8.17
CA THR A 19 -9.06 32.01 6.85
C THR A 19 -8.33 32.94 5.87
N ALA A 20 -7.02 32.79 5.74
CA ALA A 20 -6.26 33.40 4.65
C ALA A 20 -5.03 32.56 4.30
N ALA A 21 -4.96 32.15 3.02
CA ALA A 21 -3.83 31.54 2.30
C ALA A 21 -3.36 30.14 2.77
N MET A 22 -3.94 29.09 2.19
CA MET A 22 -3.32 27.76 2.15
C MET A 22 -3.25 27.32 0.69
N ALA A 23 -2.19 27.71 -0.02
CA ALA A 23 -1.69 27.06 -1.24
C ALA A 23 -0.43 27.80 -1.76
N GLU A 24 0.62 27.95 -0.96
CA GLU A 24 1.96 28.03 -1.54
C GLU A 24 2.48 26.58 -1.62
N GLY A 25 2.65 26.07 -2.84
CA GLY A 25 3.30 24.78 -3.06
C GLY A 25 4.74 24.80 -2.53
N MET A 26 5.29 23.63 -2.23
CA MET A 26 6.67 23.49 -1.74
C MET A 26 7.66 24.16 -2.69
N ALA A 27 8.56 25.02 -2.18
CA ALA A 27 9.58 25.64 -3.01
C ALA A 27 10.61 24.59 -3.48
N LYS A 28 11.20 24.81 -4.67
CA LYS A 28 12.21 23.89 -5.23
C LYS A 28 13.42 23.67 -4.30
N ALA A 29 13.81 24.70 -3.55
CA ALA A 29 14.87 24.61 -2.55
C ALA A 29 14.48 23.65 -1.40
N ASP A 30 13.25 23.76 -0.89
CA ASP A 30 12.73 22.88 0.16
C ASP A 30 12.58 21.45 -0.35
N TYR A 31 12.15 21.25 -1.59
CA TYR A 31 12.11 19.92 -2.22
C TYR A 31 13.50 19.26 -2.26
N LYS A 32 14.53 20.02 -2.69
CA LYS A 32 15.91 19.51 -2.71
C LYS A 32 16.39 19.18 -1.30
N ALA A 33 16.16 20.07 -0.34
CA ALA A 33 16.55 19.86 1.05
C ALA A 33 15.85 18.64 1.67
N ALA A 34 14.56 18.45 1.40
CA ALA A 34 13.80 17.28 1.83
C ALA A 34 14.35 15.99 1.19
N LYS A 35 14.71 16.03 -0.10
CA LYS A 35 15.34 14.88 -0.77
C LYS A 35 16.70 14.53 -0.17
N ASP A 36 17.54 15.54 0.09
CA ASP A 36 18.84 15.35 0.75
C ASP A 36 18.67 14.76 2.16
N LYS A 37 17.65 15.20 2.91
CA LYS A 37 17.28 14.65 4.22
C LYS A 37 16.85 13.18 4.12
N ILE A 38 16.01 12.82 3.16
CA ILE A 38 15.59 11.42 2.93
C ILE A 38 16.80 10.53 2.66
N GLY A 39 17.71 10.98 1.78
CA GLY A 39 18.94 10.23 1.49
C GLY A 39 19.87 10.10 2.70
N ALA A 40 19.94 11.12 3.56
CA ALA A 40 20.71 11.05 4.82
C ALA A 40 20.07 10.07 5.83
N GLU A 41 18.74 10.09 5.96
CA GLU A 41 17.99 9.16 6.81
C GLU A 41 18.14 7.71 6.33
N TYR A 42 18.06 7.47 5.02
CA TYR A 42 18.34 6.16 4.43
C TYR A 42 19.75 5.68 4.75
N LYS A 43 20.77 6.52 4.53
CA LYS A 43 22.17 6.16 4.83
C LYS A 43 22.35 5.78 6.31
N ALA A 44 21.76 6.55 7.22
CA ALA A 44 21.81 6.26 8.64
C ALA A 44 21.09 4.95 9.00
N ALA A 45 19.86 4.75 8.49
CA ALA A 45 19.09 3.52 8.73
C ALA A 45 19.80 2.29 8.15
N HIS A 46 20.31 2.38 6.93
CA HIS A 46 21.05 1.30 6.27
C HIS A 46 22.36 0.98 7.01
N ALA A 47 23.08 1.98 7.51
CA ALA A 47 24.28 1.75 8.32
C ALA A 47 23.94 1.02 9.62
N ASN A 48 22.83 1.35 10.27
CA ASN A 48 22.38 0.66 11.49
C ASN A 48 22.05 -0.82 11.24
N CYS A 49 21.65 -1.19 10.02
CA CYS A 49 21.42 -2.60 9.66
C CYS A 49 22.71 -3.44 9.70
N ALA A 50 23.90 -2.84 9.63
CA ALA A 50 25.17 -3.57 9.71
C ALA A 50 25.43 -4.21 11.09
N ALA A 51 24.72 -3.77 12.13
CA ALA A 51 24.76 -4.39 13.45
C ALA A 51 23.97 -5.71 13.53
N LEU A 52 23.20 -6.04 12.49
CA LEU A 52 22.38 -7.25 12.41
C LEU A 52 23.07 -8.30 11.53
N SER A 53 22.64 -9.56 11.65
CA SER A 53 23.20 -10.69 10.90
C SER A 53 22.10 -11.57 10.31
N GLY A 54 22.40 -12.25 9.21
CA GLY A 54 21.45 -13.13 8.52
C GLY A 54 20.20 -12.37 8.05
N ASN A 55 19.06 -13.07 8.04
CA ASN A 55 17.80 -12.51 7.54
C ASN A 55 17.36 -11.22 8.25
N ALA A 56 17.67 -11.07 9.54
CA ALA A 56 17.38 -9.83 10.27
C ALA A 56 18.09 -8.60 9.64
N SER A 57 19.30 -8.78 9.10
CA SER A 57 20.01 -7.72 8.36
C SER A 57 19.30 -7.41 7.04
N ASP A 58 18.83 -8.44 6.34
CA ASP A 58 18.26 -8.28 5.00
C ASP A 58 16.87 -7.65 5.06
N VAL A 59 16.03 -8.08 6.01
CA VAL A 59 14.77 -7.40 6.37
C VAL A 59 15.00 -5.92 6.72
N CYS A 60 16.04 -5.62 7.51
CA CYS A 60 16.37 -4.23 7.86
C CYS A 60 16.75 -3.40 6.64
N LYS A 61 17.58 -3.94 5.73
CA LYS A 61 17.98 -3.24 4.51
C LYS A 61 16.79 -3.03 3.57
N ALA A 62 15.93 -4.03 3.42
CA ALA A 62 14.70 -3.93 2.63
C ALA A 62 13.74 -2.87 3.20
N ASP A 63 13.57 -2.81 4.53
CA ASP A 63 12.76 -1.79 5.20
C ASP A 63 13.35 -0.38 5.01
N ALA A 64 14.66 -0.21 5.20
CA ALA A 64 15.34 1.07 4.99
C ALA A 64 15.20 1.57 3.54
N LYS A 65 15.46 0.71 2.56
CA LYS A 65 15.29 1.02 1.13
C LYS A 65 13.83 1.28 0.76
N GLY A 66 12.91 0.53 1.37
CA GLY A 66 11.47 0.72 1.23
C GLY A 66 11.05 2.11 1.69
N LYS A 67 11.44 2.50 2.90
CA LYS A 67 11.16 3.82 3.48
C LYS A 67 11.73 4.96 2.63
N GLU A 68 12.95 4.82 2.10
CA GLU A 68 13.52 5.80 1.18
C GLU A 68 12.63 5.99 -0.05
N ARG A 69 12.30 4.91 -0.77
CA ARG A 69 11.46 4.97 -1.97
C ARG A 69 10.06 5.55 -1.69
N VAL A 70 9.45 5.19 -0.57
CA VAL A 70 8.14 5.71 -0.16
C VAL A 70 8.24 7.21 0.11
N ALA A 71 9.23 7.63 0.90
CA ALA A 71 9.43 9.04 1.22
C ALA A 71 9.72 9.87 -0.03
N GLU A 72 10.51 9.38 -0.97
CA GLU A 72 10.75 10.06 -2.25
C GLU A 72 9.47 10.20 -3.09
N ALA A 73 8.65 9.15 -3.15
CA ALA A 73 7.39 9.18 -3.90
C ALA A 73 6.34 10.09 -3.24
N GLU A 74 6.25 10.09 -1.91
CA GLU A 74 5.40 11.00 -1.15
C GLU A 74 5.87 12.46 -1.28
N LEU A 75 7.18 12.70 -1.22
CA LEU A 75 7.77 14.02 -1.46
C LEU A 75 7.43 14.53 -2.87
N LYS A 76 7.53 13.67 -3.88
CA LYS A 76 7.14 14.01 -5.25
C LYS A 76 5.64 14.33 -5.35
N ALA A 77 4.79 13.56 -4.68
CA ALA A 77 3.35 13.84 -4.63
C ALA A 77 3.01 15.15 -3.88
N ALA A 78 3.82 15.53 -2.89
CA ALA A 78 3.66 16.80 -2.19
C ALA A 78 4.15 18.00 -3.02
N TYR A 79 5.22 17.82 -3.79
CA TYR A 79 5.80 18.87 -4.65
C TYR A 79 4.99 19.10 -5.94
N GLU A 80 4.56 18.01 -6.58
CA GLU A 80 3.72 18.02 -7.77
C GLU A 80 2.41 17.26 -7.47
N PRO A 81 1.41 17.90 -6.85
CA PRO A 81 0.19 17.22 -6.43
C PRO A 81 -0.65 16.80 -7.64
N THR A 82 -0.57 15.51 -7.98
CA THR A 82 -1.42 14.87 -9.00
C THR A 82 -1.94 13.53 -8.52
N GLN A 83 -3.04 13.07 -9.13
CA GLN A 83 -3.58 11.72 -8.87
C GLN A 83 -2.56 10.62 -9.23
N LYS A 84 -1.75 10.85 -10.27
CA LYS A 84 -0.68 9.95 -10.68
C LYS A 84 0.42 9.87 -9.63
N HIS A 85 0.91 11.00 -9.10
CA HIS A 85 1.95 10.97 -8.07
C HIS A 85 1.42 10.39 -6.75
N THR A 86 0.16 10.64 -6.39
CA THR A 86 -0.49 9.97 -5.26
C THR A 86 -0.60 8.45 -5.48
N TYR A 87 -0.86 8.00 -6.71
CA TYR A 87 -0.85 6.58 -7.07
C TYR A 87 0.56 5.98 -6.97
N GLU A 88 1.58 6.66 -7.51
CA GLU A 88 2.98 6.25 -7.44
C GLU A 88 3.42 6.07 -5.97
N ALA A 89 3.07 6.99 -5.07
CA ALA A 89 3.36 6.87 -3.63
C ALA A 89 2.69 5.65 -2.99
N ARG A 90 1.43 5.37 -3.32
CA ARG A 90 0.72 4.17 -2.83
C ARG A 90 1.33 2.88 -3.36
N VAL A 91 1.78 2.88 -4.61
CA VAL A 91 2.46 1.73 -5.22
C VAL A 91 3.82 1.51 -4.59
N ALA A 92 4.62 2.56 -4.39
CA ALA A 92 5.90 2.49 -3.70
C ALA A 92 5.76 1.91 -2.28
N LYS A 93 4.70 2.29 -1.57
CA LYS A 93 4.38 1.72 -0.24
C LYS A 93 4.07 0.23 -0.32
N ALA A 94 3.22 -0.17 -1.26
CA ALA A 94 2.88 -1.58 -1.45
C ALA A 94 4.11 -2.43 -1.81
N GLU A 95 5.01 -1.90 -2.65
CA GLU A 95 6.26 -2.56 -3.03
C GLU A 95 7.25 -2.63 -1.87
N ALA A 96 7.36 -1.58 -1.05
CA ALA A 96 8.16 -1.61 0.17
C ALA A 96 7.66 -2.67 1.16
N ASP A 97 6.34 -2.73 1.39
CA ASP A 97 5.73 -3.73 2.26
C ASP A 97 5.95 -5.16 1.71
N TYR A 98 5.87 -5.34 0.39
CA TYR A 98 6.15 -6.61 -0.27
C TYR A 98 7.61 -7.06 -0.12
N ASP A 99 8.56 -6.17 -0.39
CA ASP A 99 9.99 -6.48 -0.29
C ASP A 99 10.32 -6.94 1.14
N VAL A 100 9.85 -6.20 2.16
CA VAL A 100 10.01 -6.59 3.57
C VAL A 100 9.34 -7.93 3.89
N ALA A 101 8.14 -8.18 3.34
CA ALA A 101 7.43 -9.43 3.55
C ALA A 101 8.17 -10.62 2.93
N VAL A 102 8.78 -10.46 1.75
CA VAL A 102 9.56 -11.50 1.09
C VAL A 102 10.79 -11.87 1.89
N GLU A 103 11.57 -10.89 2.37
CA GLU A 103 12.73 -11.17 3.24
C GLU A 103 12.27 -11.90 4.51
N LYS A 104 11.14 -11.50 5.13
CA LYS A 104 10.59 -12.24 6.28
C LYS A 104 10.19 -13.69 5.96
N CYS A 105 9.80 -13.97 4.72
CA CYS A 105 9.51 -15.34 4.29
C CYS A 105 10.78 -16.19 4.13
N ASP A 106 11.97 -15.59 4.04
CA ASP A 106 13.20 -16.33 3.79
C ASP A 106 13.65 -17.21 4.96
N ASP A 107 13.15 -16.93 6.18
CA ASP A 107 13.33 -17.81 7.35
C ASP A 107 12.51 -19.11 7.28
N LEU A 108 11.58 -19.21 6.34
CA LEU A 108 10.74 -20.40 6.14
C LEU A 108 11.39 -21.36 5.13
N ALA A 109 10.87 -22.59 5.07
CA ALA A 109 11.31 -23.60 4.11
C ALA A 109 10.14 -24.38 3.51
N GLY A 110 10.38 -24.98 2.34
CA GLY A 110 9.39 -25.78 1.61
C GLY A 110 8.11 -25.01 1.28
N ASN A 111 6.99 -25.72 1.23
CA ASN A 111 5.68 -25.14 0.89
C ASN A 111 5.27 -23.97 1.81
N ALA A 112 5.72 -23.95 3.08
CA ALA A 112 5.46 -22.81 3.97
C ALA A 112 6.09 -21.50 3.45
N LYS A 113 7.30 -21.57 2.88
CA LYS A 113 7.95 -20.43 2.23
C LYS A 113 7.20 -20.02 0.96
N ASP A 114 6.84 -20.98 0.13
CA ASP A 114 6.13 -20.73 -1.14
C ASP A 114 4.76 -20.06 -0.90
N VAL A 115 4.01 -20.54 0.10
CA VAL A 115 2.76 -19.93 0.54
C VAL A 115 3.01 -18.51 1.04
N CYS A 116 4.02 -18.28 1.89
CA CYS A 116 4.34 -16.96 2.44
C CYS A 116 4.64 -15.94 1.32
N VAL A 117 5.51 -16.30 0.36
CA VAL A 117 5.85 -15.42 -0.76
C VAL A 117 4.64 -15.14 -1.66
N LYS A 118 3.77 -16.13 -1.89
CA LYS A 118 2.53 -15.92 -2.65
C LYS A 118 1.53 -15.05 -1.90
N GLU A 119 1.44 -15.15 -0.58
CA GLU A 119 0.62 -14.27 0.25
C GLU A 119 1.12 -12.82 0.20
N ALA A 120 2.44 -12.62 0.31
CA ALA A 120 3.05 -11.30 0.13
C ALA A 120 2.74 -10.73 -1.25
N LYS A 121 2.87 -11.54 -2.31
CA LYS A 121 2.54 -11.13 -3.69
C LYS A 121 1.06 -10.82 -3.86
N ALA A 122 0.17 -11.57 -3.21
CA ALA A 122 -1.26 -11.30 -3.24
C ALA A 122 -1.62 -10.00 -2.53
N ALA A 123 -0.95 -9.68 -1.42
CA ALA A 123 -1.07 -8.40 -0.74
C ALA A 123 -0.60 -7.25 -1.65
N LEU A 124 0.54 -7.40 -2.34
CA LEU A 124 1.04 -6.44 -3.33
C LEU A 124 0.02 -6.20 -4.46
N THR A 125 -0.49 -7.28 -5.07
CA THR A 125 -1.50 -7.19 -6.13
C THR A 125 -2.75 -6.47 -5.63
N SER A 126 -3.24 -6.82 -4.44
CA SER A 126 -4.41 -6.18 -3.84
C SER A 126 -4.20 -4.68 -3.63
N ALA A 127 -3.06 -4.28 -3.07
CA ALA A 127 -2.75 -2.88 -2.80
C ALA A 127 -2.59 -2.07 -4.10
N LYS A 128 -1.92 -2.62 -5.12
CA LYS A 128 -1.79 -1.98 -6.44
C LYS A 128 -3.13 -1.85 -7.15
N ALA A 129 -3.96 -2.89 -7.11
CA ALA A 129 -5.31 -2.88 -7.66
C ALA A 129 -6.19 -1.80 -7.00
N ASP A 130 -6.16 -1.70 -5.66
CA ASP A 130 -6.88 -0.65 -4.93
C ASP A 130 -6.36 0.76 -5.24
N ALA A 131 -5.04 0.94 -5.31
CA ALA A 131 -4.44 2.21 -5.66
C ALA A 131 -4.89 2.64 -7.07
N LYS A 132 -4.87 1.73 -8.04
CA LYS A 132 -5.30 1.95 -9.42
C LYS A 132 -6.79 2.26 -9.51
N ALA A 133 -7.63 1.51 -8.80
CA ALA A 133 -9.07 1.74 -8.76
C ALA A 133 -9.41 3.13 -8.19
N LYS A 134 -8.75 3.50 -7.08
CA LYS A 134 -8.89 4.84 -6.47
C LYS A 134 -8.44 5.95 -7.43
N MET A 135 -7.32 5.76 -8.12
CA MET A 135 -6.81 6.74 -9.10
C MET A 135 -7.82 6.92 -10.24
N LYS A 136 -8.22 5.83 -10.91
CA LYS A 136 -9.21 5.87 -12.02
C LYS A 136 -10.53 6.52 -11.59
N ALA A 137 -11.06 6.15 -10.42
CA ALA A 137 -12.30 6.72 -9.90
C ALA A 137 -12.17 8.22 -9.64
N SER A 138 -11.05 8.65 -9.05
CA SER A 138 -10.84 10.07 -8.76
C SER A 138 -10.58 10.91 -10.02
N GLU A 139 -9.87 10.38 -11.02
CA GLU A 139 -9.69 11.03 -12.31
C GLU A 139 -11.03 11.18 -13.06
N ALA A 140 -11.87 10.14 -13.00
CA ALA A 140 -13.21 10.19 -13.58
C ALA A 140 -14.08 11.25 -12.88
N ASN A 141 -14.04 11.30 -11.54
CA ASN A 141 -14.78 12.30 -10.77
C ASN A 141 -14.29 13.72 -11.03
N ALA A 142 -12.97 13.96 -11.12
CA ALA A 142 -12.42 15.27 -11.44
C ALA A 142 -12.91 15.78 -12.80
N LYS A 143 -12.93 14.91 -13.82
CA LYS A 143 -13.46 15.24 -15.16
C LYS A 143 -14.97 15.48 -15.18
N ALA A 144 -15.71 14.86 -14.26
CA ALA A 144 -17.16 15.01 -14.16
C ALA A 144 -17.60 16.22 -13.31
N ALA A 145 -16.77 16.66 -12.35
CA ALA A 145 -17.02 17.87 -11.56
C ALA A 145 -17.11 19.12 -12.45
N GLU A 146 -16.45 19.10 -13.62
CA GLU A 146 -16.49 20.17 -14.63
C GLU A 146 -17.68 20.07 -15.62
N LYS A 147 -18.54 19.02 -15.55
CA LYS A 147 -19.48 18.67 -16.63
C LYS A 147 -20.90 18.27 -16.17
N SER A 148 -21.77 17.97 -17.15
CA SER A 148 -23.21 17.65 -17.03
C SER A 148 -23.52 16.36 -16.24
N ALA A 149 -24.81 16.10 -15.99
CA ALA A 149 -25.29 14.88 -15.33
C ALA A 149 -24.80 13.58 -16.03
N ASP A 150 -24.72 13.58 -17.36
CA ASP A 150 -24.22 12.43 -18.13
C ASP A 150 -22.74 12.12 -17.82
N ALA A 151 -21.92 13.14 -17.62
CA ALA A 151 -20.51 12.97 -17.24
C ALA A 151 -20.36 12.36 -15.85
N ARG A 152 -21.27 12.69 -14.92
CA ARG A 152 -21.31 12.10 -13.57
C ARG A 152 -21.72 10.63 -13.62
N SER A 153 -22.66 10.28 -14.51
CA SER A 153 -23.06 8.88 -14.76
C SER A 153 -21.89 8.06 -15.34
N ASP A 154 -21.20 8.57 -16.37
CA ASP A 154 -20.02 7.92 -16.94
C ASP A 154 -18.88 7.76 -15.92
N ALA A 155 -18.62 8.79 -15.10
CA ALA A 155 -17.61 8.70 -14.05
C ALA A 155 -17.94 7.64 -12.99
N SER A 156 -19.22 7.55 -12.61
CA SER A 156 -19.70 6.51 -11.69
C SER A 156 -19.50 5.11 -12.26
N ARG A 157 -19.81 4.92 -13.56
CA ARG A 157 -19.59 3.65 -14.27
C ARG A 157 -18.11 3.28 -14.32
N LYS A 158 -17.23 4.20 -14.72
CA LYS A 158 -15.77 3.97 -14.74
C LYS A 158 -15.22 3.64 -13.35
N GLY A 159 -15.75 4.29 -12.31
CA GLY A 159 -15.40 3.98 -10.93
C GLY A 159 -15.88 2.59 -10.49
N ALA A 160 -17.02 2.11 -10.98
CA ALA A 160 -17.52 0.76 -10.74
C ALA A 160 -16.70 -0.29 -11.50
N ASP A 161 -16.41 -0.05 -12.78
CA ASP A 161 -15.59 -0.93 -13.61
C ASP A 161 -14.18 -1.08 -13.02
N ALA A 162 -13.56 0.02 -12.58
CA ALA A 162 -12.24 -0.04 -11.94
C ALA A 162 -12.23 -0.82 -10.62
N ARG A 163 -13.34 -0.81 -9.86
CA ARG A 163 -13.50 -1.64 -8.65
C ARG A 163 -13.71 -3.11 -9.00
N LYS A 164 -14.43 -3.40 -10.08
CA LYS A 164 -14.62 -4.77 -10.59
C LYS A 164 -13.28 -5.35 -11.06
N ASP A 165 -12.52 -4.61 -11.88
CA ASP A 165 -11.16 -5.00 -12.30
C ASP A 165 -10.29 -5.33 -11.07
N ALA A 166 -10.31 -4.44 -10.06
CA ALA A 166 -9.53 -4.65 -8.85
C ALA A 166 -10.00 -5.85 -8.01
N ALA A 167 -11.30 -6.14 -8.01
CA ALA A 167 -11.84 -7.33 -7.34
C ALA A 167 -11.43 -8.62 -8.05
N GLU A 168 -11.39 -8.61 -9.38
CA GLU A 168 -10.88 -9.72 -10.19
C GLU A 168 -9.39 -9.97 -9.92
N ASP A 169 -8.53 -8.96 -10.06
CA ASP A 169 -7.10 -9.06 -9.78
C ASP A 169 -6.81 -9.65 -8.38
N LYS A 170 -7.59 -9.24 -7.37
CA LYS A 170 -7.50 -9.76 -6.00
C LYS A 170 -7.95 -11.21 -5.89
N SER A 171 -9.08 -11.57 -6.52
CA SER A 171 -9.59 -12.93 -6.53
C SER A 171 -8.57 -13.88 -7.15
N ASP A 172 -7.94 -13.49 -8.25
CA ASP A 172 -6.93 -14.28 -8.98
C ASP A 172 -5.67 -14.51 -8.15
N ALA A 173 -5.21 -13.45 -7.46
CA ALA A 173 -4.09 -13.54 -6.56
C ALA A 173 -4.40 -14.44 -5.34
N GLN A 174 -5.58 -14.30 -4.74
CA GLN A 174 -6.01 -15.13 -3.62
C GLN A 174 -6.25 -16.59 -4.03
N TYR A 175 -6.76 -16.84 -5.24
CA TYR A 175 -6.88 -18.19 -5.79
C TYR A 175 -5.50 -18.82 -6.00
N THR A 176 -4.51 -18.05 -6.45
CA THR A 176 -3.13 -18.52 -6.59
C THR A 176 -2.54 -18.94 -5.24
N VAL A 177 -2.80 -18.18 -4.18
CA VAL A 177 -2.43 -18.56 -2.79
C VAL A 177 -3.16 -19.83 -2.36
N ALA A 178 -4.47 -19.90 -2.59
CA ALA A 178 -5.27 -21.06 -2.19
C ALA A 178 -4.80 -22.36 -2.88
N LYS A 179 -4.42 -22.28 -4.16
CA LYS A 179 -3.82 -23.41 -4.88
C LYS A 179 -2.52 -23.88 -4.23
N GLU A 180 -1.63 -22.95 -3.89
CA GLU A 180 -0.36 -23.31 -3.23
C GLU A 180 -0.59 -23.96 -1.87
N LYS A 181 -1.58 -23.48 -1.10
CA LYS A 181 -1.94 -24.11 0.18
C LYS A 181 -2.45 -25.53 0.00
N CYS A 182 -3.05 -25.86 -1.15
CA CYS A 182 -3.48 -27.23 -1.43
C CYS A 182 -2.30 -28.17 -1.73
N ASP A 183 -1.11 -27.65 -2.03
CA ASP A 183 0.06 -28.47 -2.35
C ASP A 183 0.63 -29.21 -1.13
N THR A 184 0.19 -28.87 0.08
CA THR A 184 0.44 -29.69 1.29
C THR A 184 -0.27 -31.05 1.28
N TYR A 185 -1.28 -31.23 0.41
CA TYR A 185 -2.06 -32.46 0.29
C TYR A 185 -1.62 -33.28 -0.95
N SER A 186 -2.01 -34.55 -0.98
CA SER A 186 -1.79 -35.45 -2.12
C SER A 186 -3.03 -36.27 -2.44
N GLY A 187 -3.15 -36.74 -3.69
CA GLY A 187 -4.27 -37.56 -4.16
C GLY A 187 -5.63 -36.88 -4.00
N ALA A 188 -6.66 -37.65 -3.65
CA ALA A 188 -8.04 -37.18 -3.54
C ALA A 188 -8.23 -35.99 -2.58
N ALA A 189 -7.40 -35.87 -1.55
CA ALA A 189 -7.42 -34.72 -0.64
C ALA A 189 -7.02 -33.42 -1.35
N LYS A 190 -5.98 -33.48 -2.20
CA LYS A 190 -5.54 -32.34 -3.01
C LYS A 190 -6.60 -31.92 -4.02
N ASP A 191 -7.19 -32.90 -4.71
CA ASP A 191 -8.23 -32.65 -5.71
C ASP A 191 -9.47 -32.00 -5.09
N THR A 192 -9.85 -32.45 -3.90
CA THR A 192 -10.94 -31.84 -3.11
C THR A 192 -10.60 -30.40 -2.73
N CYS A 193 -9.39 -30.15 -2.22
CA CYS A 193 -8.93 -28.81 -1.87
C CYS A 193 -8.96 -27.84 -3.07
N LEU A 194 -8.43 -28.27 -4.22
CA LEU A 194 -8.41 -27.47 -5.44
C LEU A 194 -9.83 -27.18 -5.97
N SER A 195 -10.74 -28.14 -5.86
CA SER A 195 -12.14 -27.97 -6.27
C SER A 195 -12.87 -26.95 -5.39
N GLN A 196 -12.64 -26.99 -4.07
CA GLN A 196 -13.17 -25.99 -3.14
C GLN A 196 -12.58 -24.60 -3.39
N ALA A 197 -11.28 -24.51 -3.71
CA ALA A 197 -10.65 -23.25 -4.07
C ALA A 197 -11.27 -22.64 -5.34
N LYS A 198 -11.48 -23.44 -6.39
CA LYS A 198 -12.16 -22.99 -7.62
C LYS A 198 -13.56 -22.46 -7.33
N ALA A 199 -14.36 -23.22 -6.58
CA ALA A 199 -15.71 -22.81 -6.20
C ALA A 199 -15.72 -21.51 -5.39
N ARG A 200 -14.78 -21.33 -4.45
CA ARG A 200 -14.68 -20.12 -3.62
C ARG A 200 -14.35 -18.86 -4.42
N PHE A 201 -13.47 -18.97 -5.42
CA PHE A 201 -12.99 -17.82 -6.19
C PHE A 201 -13.70 -17.64 -7.53
N ASN A 202 -14.68 -18.49 -7.84
CA ASN A 202 -15.40 -18.53 -9.12
C ASN A 202 -14.43 -18.67 -10.31
N LYS A 203 -13.55 -19.67 -10.24
CA LYS A 203 -12.50 -19.97 -11.23
C LYS A 203 -12.67 -21.31 -11.92
#